data_AF-A0A7S0NP55-F1
#
_entry.id   AF-A0A7S0NP55-F1
#
_cell.length_a   1.000
_cell.length_b   1.000
_cell.length_c   1.000
_cell.angle_alpha   90.00
_cell.angle_beta   90.00
_cell.angle_gamma   90.00
#
_symmetry.space_group_name_H-M   'P 1'
#
loop_
_entity.id
_entity.type
_entity.pdbx_description
1 polymer ?
#
loop_
_entity_poly.entity_id
_entity_poly.type
_entity_poly.pdbx_seq_one_letter_code
_entity_poly.pdbx_strand_id
1 'polypeptide(L)'
;DVSSDFAIGTTKFKVVESTGAVSMSSDAQTITHSGATSLTISSSQAAAFVKIEGGSSAYVDVESVRFTDDYIGISVDTDIIRLTSTGSQATVAMVADVDVTGTMDVSSDFAIGTTKFKVVESTGAVSMSSDAQTITHS
;
A
#
# COMPACT_ATOMS: atom_id res chain seq x y z
N ASP A 1 6.96 39.85 15.44
CA ASP A 1 5.63 39.51 14.93
C ASP A 1 5.46 39.98 13.50
N VAL A 2 5.08 39.07 12.63
CA VAL A 2 4.51 39.42 11.32
C VAL A 2 3.01 39.62 11.55
N SER A 3 2.50 40.81 11.26
CA SER A 3 1.08 41.17 11.39
C SER A 3 0.32 41.03 10.06
N SER A 4 0.88 40.28 9.11
CA SER A 4 0.37 40.07 7.76
C SER A 4 0.96 38.79 7.16
N ASP A 5 0.43 38.36 6.03
CA ASP A 5 1.00 37.26 5.25
C ASP A 5 2.49 37.46 4.96
N PHE A 6 3.26 36.37 5.03
CA PHE A 6 4.65 36.34 4.56
C PHE A 6 4.67 35.72 3.16
N ALA A 7 5.15 36.45 2.16
CA ALA A 7 5.17 35.97 0.79
C ALA A 7 6.47 36.29 0.06
N ILE A 8 6.98 35.31 -0.70
CA ILE A 8 8.09 35.49 -1.64
C ILE A 8 7.52 35.34 -3.04
N GLY A 9 7.66 36.39 -3.86
CA GLY A 9 7.05 36.43 -5.18
C GLY A 9 5.52 36.29 -5.14
N THR A 10 4.88 36.92 -4.12
CA THR A 10 3.45 37.08 -3.77
C THR A 10 2.53 35.86 -3.85
N THR A 11 2.69 35.00 -4.85
CA THR A 11 1.96 33.77 -5.12
C THR A 11 2.85 32.52 -5.08
N LYS A 12 4.18 32.64 -5.25
CA LYS A 12 5.06 31.46 -5.39
C LYS A 12 5.27 30.69 -4.08
N PHE A 13 5.54 31.40 -3.00
CA PHE A 13 5.60 30.88 -1.64
C PHE A 13 4.85 31.85 -0.73
N LYS A 14 3.86 31.36 0.01
CA LYS A 14 3.01 32.19 0.87
C LYS A 14 2.68 31.47 2.16
N VAL A 15 2.83 32.17 3.29
CA VAL A 15 2.29 31.79 4.60
C VAL A 15 1.14 32.73 4.93
N VAL A 16 -0.05 32.17 5.18
CA VAL A 16 -1.27 32.94 5.49
C VAL A 16 -1.37 33.14 7.00
N GLU A 17 -1.43 34.38 7.47
CA GLU A 17 -1.38 34.70 8.90
C GLU A 17 -2.58 34.11 9.68
N SER A 18 -3.79 34.22 9.13
CA SER A 18 -5.01 33.79 9.82
C SER A 18 -5.18 32.27 9.93
N THR A 19 -4.48 31.48 9.12
CA THR A 19 -4.63 30.01 9.08
C THR A 19 -3.34 29.25 9.33
N GLY A 20 -2.18 29.90 9.23
CA GLY A 20 -0.87 29.26 9.21
C GLY A 20 -0.61 28.42 7.95
N ALA A 21 -1.50 28.45 6.95
CA ALA A 21 -1.37 27.64 5.76
C ALA A 21 -0.14 28.07 4.94
N VAL A 22 0.64 27.09 4.51
CA VAL A 22 1.78 27.27 3.61
C VAL A 22 1.36 26.84 2.22
N SER A 23 1.41 27.77 1.26
CA SER A 23 1.17 27.49 -0.16
C SER A 23 2.46 27.65 -0.95
N MET A 24 2.73 26.68 -1.81
CA MET A 24 3.79 26.72 -2.80
C MET A 24 3.14 26.47 -4.17
N SER A 25 3.32 27.39 -5.11
CA SER A 25 2.53 27.38 -6.36
C SER A 25 3.36 27.59 -7.63
N SER A 26 4.67 27.40 -7.57
CA SER A 26 5.51 27.33 -8.79
C SER A 26 5.28 26.01 -9.52
N ASP A 27 5.49 25.99 -10.84
CA ASP A 27 5.32 24.79 -11.68
C ASP A 27 6.12 23.58 -11.19
N ALA A 28 7.34 23.83 -10.70
CA ALA A 28 8.19 22.84 -10.06
C ALA A 28 8.54 23.29 -8.65
N GLN A 29 8.44 22.38 -7.70
CA GLN A 29 8.76 22.59 -6.30
C GLN A 29 9.46 21.36 -5.76
N THR A 30 10.43 21.58 -4.89
CA THR A 30 11.18 20.49 -4.27
C THR A 30 11.36 20.82 -2.80
N ILE A 31 11.09 19.84 -1.95
CA ILE A 31 11.43 19.87 -0.53
C ILE A 31 12.61 18.90 -0.36
N THR A 32 13.79 19.42 -0.09
CA THR A 32 15.00 18.61 0.10
C THR A 32 15.37 18.59 1.58
N HIS A 33 15.48 17.39 2.16
CA HIS A 33 16.07 17.18 3.48
C HIS A 33 17.45 16.54 3.34
N SER A 34 18.51 17.32 3.52
CA SER A 34 19.91 16.86 3.45
C SER A 34 20.57 16.61 4.82
N GLY A 35 19.77 16.69 5.90
CA GLY A 35 20.24 16.39 7.24
C GLY A 35 20.55 14.90 7.42
N ALA A 36 21.39 14.56 8.39
CA ALA A 36 21.77 13.18 8.70
C ALA A 36 20.64 12.34 9.36
N THR A 37 19.53 12.97 9.73
CA THR A 37 18.37 12.36 10.39
C THR A 37 17.19 12.19 9.42
N SER A 38 16.02 11.78 9.91
CA SER A 38 14.80 11.64 9.12
C SER A 38 14.03 12.97 8.97
N LEU A 39 13.29 13.09 7.86
CA LEU A 39 12.19 14.06 7.72
C LEU A 39 10.92 13.44 8.31
N THR A 40 10.37 14.04 9.36
CA THR A 40 9.10 13.59 9.97
C THR A 40 7.96 14.50 9.52
N ILE A 41 6.89 13.90 8.99
CA ILE A 41 5.63 14.58 8.66
C ILE A 41 4.53 13.84 9.42
N SER A 42 3.82 14.53 10.31
CA SER A 42 2.83 13.90 11.19
C SER A 42 1.60 14.77 11.38
N SER A 43 0.47 14.11 11.66
CA SER A 43 -0.78 14.72 12.11
C SER A 43 -1.25 13.94 13.34
N SER A 44 -1.47 14.62 14.47
CA SER A 44 -1.64 13.97 15.78
C SER A 44 -3.06 14.02 16.34
N GLN A 45 -3.98 14.72 15.67
CA GLN A 45 -5.37 14.82 16.12
C GLN A 45 -6.14 13.53 15.80
N ALA A 46 -7.12 13.17 16.63
CA ALA A 46 -7.97 12.01 16.39
C ALA A 46 -8.65 12.11 15.01
N ALA A 47 -8.59 11.02 14.24
CA ALA A 47 -9.08 10.95 12.85
C ALA A 47 -8.39 11.90 11.84
N ALA A 48 -7.27 12.55 12.20
CA ALA A 48 -6.48 13.32 11.26
C ALA A 48 -5.45 12.42 10.54
N PHE A 49 -5.09 12.82 9.32
CA PHE A 49 -4.16 12.07 8.46
C PHE A 49 -3.25 13.04 7.71
N VAL A 50 -2.14 12.53 7.19
CA VAL A 50 -1.33 13.22 6.19
C VAL A 50 -1.87 12.83 4.83
N LYS A 51 -2.51 13.77 4.12
CA LYS A 51 -2.97 13.53 2.75
C LYS A 51 -1.80 13.71 1.79
N ILE A 52 -1.51 12.69 0.99
CA ILE A 52 -0.54 12.76 -0.11
C ILE A 52 -1.25 12.21 -1.35
N GLU A 53 -1.47 13.07 -2.33
CA GLU A 53 -2.17 12.72 -3.56
C GLU A 53 -1.47 13.34 -4.77
N GLY A 54 -1.54 12.64 -5.90
CA GLY A 54 -1.26 13.27 -7.19
C GLY A 54 -2.36 14.27 -7.55
N GLY A 55 -2.08 15.17 -8.49
CA GLY A 55 -3.13 15.96 -9.16
C GLY A 55 -4.13 15.09 -9.93
N SER A 56 -5.10 15.72 -10.61
CA SER A 56 -6.09 15.01 -11.41
C SER A 56 -5.41 14.05 -12.40
N SER A 57 -5.64 12.74 -12.21
CA SER A 57 -5.03 11.66 -13.01
C SER A 57 -3.51 11.51 -12.89
N ALA A 58 -2.89 12.04 -11.83
CA ALA A 58 -1.48 11.84 -11.53
C ALA A 58 -1.28 10.85 -10.36
N TYR A 59 -0.04 10.44 -10.15
CA TYR A 59 0.35 9.46 -9.15
C TYR A 59 1.34 10.07 -8.14
N VAL A 60 1.42 9.44 -6.98
CA VAL A 60 2.55 9.65 -6.06
C VAL A 60 3.61 8.63 -6.45
N ASP A 61 4.77 9.11 -6.87
CA ASP A 61 5.91 8.24 -7.16
C ASP A 61 6.71 7.98 -5.89
N VAL A 62 7.01 6.71 -5.61
CA VAL A 62 7.71 6.26 -4.40
C VAL A 62 8.71 5.17 -4.76
N GLU A 63 9.99 5.44 -4.52
CA GLU A 63 11.04 4.46 -4.79
C GLU A 63 10.98 3.28 -3.82
N SER A 64 10.65 3.55 -2.55
CA SER A 64 10.59 2.52 -1.52
C SER A 64 9.51 2.85 -0.50
N VAL A 65 8.65 1.87 -0.25
CA VAL A 65 7.61 1.95 0.78
C VAL A 65 7.98 0.99 1.91
N ARG A 66 7.92 1.48 3.15
CA ARG A 66 8.12 0.67 4.35
C ARG A 66 7.05 1.02 5.37
N PHE A 67 6.40 -0.01 5.90
CA PHE A 67 5.45 0.12 6.98
C PHE A 67 6.12 -0.23 8.31
N THR A 68 5.73 0.46 9.38
CA THR A 68 6.16 0.11 10.75
C THR A 68 5.22 -0.93 11.35
N ASP A 69 3.93 -0.83 11.02
CA ASP A 69 2.91 -1.82 11.36
C ASP A 69 2.77 -2.87 10.25
N ASP A 70 2.09 -3.98 10.53
CA ASP A 70 1.91 -5.09 9.60
C ASP A 70 0.61 -5.05 8.80
N TYR A 71 -0.27 -4.07 9.02
CA TYR A 71 -1.56 -3.97 8.34
C TYR A 71 -1.62 -2.87 7.28
N ILE A 72 -2.34 -3.16 6.19
CA ILE A 72 -2.81 -2.18 5.20
C ILE A 72 -4.33 -2.34 5.09
N GLY A 73 -5.05 -1.24 5.28
CA GLY A 73 -6.51 -1.24 5.24
C GLY A 73 -7.10 0.15 4.99
N ILE A 74 -8.42 0.22 5.07
CA ILE A 74 -9.22 1.44 4.99
C ILE A 74 -9.75 1.84 6.37
N SER A 75 -10.38 3.02 6.46
CA SER A 75 -10.81 3.60 7.76
C SER A 75 -11.72 2.70 8.60
N VAL A 76 -12.50 1.80 7.99
CA VAL A 76 -13.46 0.92 8.68
C VAL A 76 -13.02 -0.55 8.71
N ASP A 77 -11.93 -0.89 8.04
CA ASP A 77 -11.41 -2.23 7.87
C ASP A 77 -9.89 -2.12 7.73
N THR A 78 -9.21 -2.22 8.87
CA THR A 78 -7.78 -1.89 8.98
C THR A 78 -6.87 -3.00 8.50
N ASP A 79 -7.38 -4.22 8.33
CA ASP A 79 -6.60 -5.45 8.18
C ASP A 79 -6.86 -6.19 6.86
N ILE A 80 -7.24 -5.47 5.79
CA ILE A 80 -7.43 -6.02 4.44
C ILE A 80 -6.22 -6.86 3.99
N ILE A 81 -5.00 -6.33 4.19
CA ILE A 81 -3.74 -7.02 3.96
C ILE A 81 -2.94 -7.03 5.26
N ARG A 82 -2.44 -8.22 5.63
CA ARG A 82 -1.43 -8.36 6.69
C ARG A 82 -0.09 -8.84 6.12
N LEU A 83 0.95 -8.04 6.31
CA LEU A 83 2.32 -8.29 5.90
C LEU A 83 3.07 -9.07 6.98
N THR A 84 3.25 -10.37 6.77
CA THR A 84 3.99 -11.20 7.73
C THR A 84 5.33 -11.62 7.16
N SER A 85 6.34 -11.74 8.02
CA SER A 85 7.65 -12.27 7.63
C SER A 85 8.19 -13.19 8.70
N THR A 86 8.64 -14.36 8.29
CA THR A 86 9.43 -15.27 9.13
C THR A 86 10.94 -15.09 8.92
N GLY A 87 11.35 -14.01 8.27
CA GLY A 87 12.74 -13.69 7.94
C GLY A 87 13.23 -14.27 6.62
N SER A 88 12.73 -15.45 6.20
CA SER A 88 13.11 -16.07 4.91
C SER A 88 12.05 -15.96 3.82
N GLN A 89 10.80 -15.66 4.19
CA GLN A 89 9.67 -15.58 3.28
C GLN A 89 8.76 -14.43 3.72
N ALA A 90 8.41 -13.56 2.79
CA ALA A 90 7.32 -12.62 2.99
C ALA A 90 6.02 -13.35 2.65
N THR A 91 5.06 -13.36 3.57
CA THR A 91 3.73 -13.92 3.35
C THR A 91 2.72 -12.79 3.44
N VAL A 92 1.92 -12.66 2.38
CA VAL A 92 0.75 -11.79 2.36
C VAL A 92 -0.43 -12.64 2.77
N ALA A 93 -0.94 -12.42 3.99
CA ALA A 93 -2.22 -12.98 4.39
C ALA A 93 -3.31 -12.03 3.90
N MET A 94 -4.10 -12.48 2.94
CA MET A 94 -5.29 -11.74 2.49
C MET A 94 -6.47 -12.19 3.32
N VAL A 95 -7.12 -11.24 4.00
CA VAL A 95 -8.19 -11.54 4.97
C VAL A 95 -9.55 -11.74 4.26
N ALA A 96 -9.65 -11.34 2.99
CA ALA A 96 -10.83 -11.50 2.14
C ALA A 96 -10.62 -12.52 1.00
N ASP A 97 -11.68 -12.76 0.21
CA ASP A 97 -11.63 -13.61 -0.97
C ASP A 97 -10.61 -13.11 -2.01
N VAL A 98 -9.83 -14.03 -2.57
CA VAL A 98 -8.93 -13.75 -3.69
C VAL A 98 -9.67 -14.01 -5.00
N ASP A 99 -10.03 -12.94 -5.71
CA ASP A 99 -10.54 -13.04 -7.08
C ASP A 99 -9.37 -12.97 -8.08
N VAL A 100 -9.29 -13.96 -8.96
CA VAL A 100 -8.27 -14.05 -10.01
C VAL A 100 -8.97 -14.08 -11.36
N THR A 101 -9.11 -12.90 -11.97
CA THR A 101 -9.83 -12.72 -13.24
C THR A 101 -9.00 -13.09 -14.48
N GLY A 102 -7.71 -13.38 -14.31
CA GLY A 102 -6.79 -13.81 -15.35
C GLY A 102 -6.16 -15.17 -15.06
N THR A 103 -5.00 -15.44 -15.66
CA THR A 103 -4.24 -16.67 -15.38
C THR A 103 -3.43 -16.52 -14.10
N MET A 104 -3.52 -17.51 -13.20
CA MET A 104 -2.60 -17.67 -12.08
C MET A 104 -1.40 -18.52 -12.53
N ASP A 105 -0.19 -17.97 -12.49
CA ASP A 105 1.04 -18.74 -12.70
C ASP A 105 1.56 -19.27 -11.36
N VAL A 106 1.86 -20.57 -11.31
CA VAL A 106 2.34 -21.26 -10.10
C VAL A 106 3.57 -22.07 -10.49
N SER A 107 4.75 -21.65 -10.03
CA SER A 107 6.04 -22.26 -10.37
C SER A 107 6.40 -23.47 -9.50
N SER A 108 5.51 -23.88 -8.60
CA SER A 108 5.65 -25.03 -7.73
C SER A 108 4.28 -25.70 -7.54
N ASP A 109 4.16 -26.55 -6.54
CA ASP A 109 2.90 -27.26 -6.28
C ASP A 109 1.78 -26.29 -5.91
N PHE A 110 0.61 -26.44 -6.54
CA PHE A 110 -0.62 -25.80 -6.08
C PHE A 110 -1.33 -26.77 -5.13
N ALA A 111 -1.49 -26.40 -3.86
CA ALA A 111 -2.09 -27.27 -2.85
C ALA A 111 -3.15 -26.55 -2.01
N ILE A 112 -4.36 -27.11 -1.96
CA ILE A 112 -5.43 -26.68 -1.04
C ILE A 112 -5.45 -27.63 0.15
N GLY A 113 -5.29 -27.08 1.35
CA GLY A 113 -5.25 -27.86 2.59
C GLY A 113 -4.18 -28.94 2.57
N THR A 114 -3.03 -28.64 1.94
CA THR A 114 -1.81 -29.45 1.68
C THR A 114 -1.99 -30.79 0.95
N THR A 115 -3.11 -31.49 1.18
CA THR A 115 -3.38 -32.81 0.62
C THR A 115 -4.78 -32.96 0.02
N LYS A 116 -5.70 -32.01 0.25
CA LYS A 116 -7.11 -32.16 -0.19
C LYS A 116 -7.25 -32.06 -1.70
N PHE A 117 -6.55 -31.10 -2.30
CA PHE A 117 -6.38 -30.94 -3.73
C PHE A 117 -4.94 -30.51 -3.98
N LYS A 118 -4.20 -31.24 -4.80
CA LYS A 118 -2.80 -30.93 -5.11
C LYS A 118 -2.53 -31.12 -6.59
N VAL A 119 -1.96 -30.11 -7.23
CA VAL A 119 -1.30 -30.21 -8.54
C VAL A 119 0.20 -30.21 -8.28
N VAL A 120 0.89 -31.27 -8.71
CA VAL A 120 2.34 -31.40 -8.54
C VAL A 120 3.07 -30.84 -9.76
N GLU A 121 3.90 -29.82 -9.59
CA GLU A 121 4.55 -29.10 -10.71
C GLU A 121 5.35 -30.05 -11.61
N SER A 122 6.26 -30.82 -11.02
CA SER A 122 7.17 -31.70 -11.76
C SER A 122 6.52 -32.81 -12.58
N THR A 123 5.23 -33.13 -12.34
CA THR A 123 4.54 -34.25 -12.98
C THR A 123 3.21 -33.87 -13.63
N GLY A 124 2.66 -32.71 -13.31
CA GLY A 124 1.28 -32.34 -13.64
C GLY A 124 0.22 -33.22 -12.96
N ALA A 125 0.62 -34.10 -12.03
CA ALA A 125 -0.31 -35.00 -11.37
C ALA A 125 -1.31 -34.20 -10.52
N VAL A 126 -2.59 -34.50 -10.71
CA VAL A 126 -3.68 -33.99 -9.88
C VAL A 126 -4.06 -35.07 -8.86
N SER A 127 -3.91 -34.75 -7.57
CA SER A 127 -4.30 -35.62 -6.46
C SER A 127 -5.44 -34.97 -5.68
N MET A 128 -6.49 -35.74 -5.40
CA MET A 128 -7.60 -35.35 -4.55
C MET A 128 -7.85 -36.44 -3.51
N SER A 129 -7.93 -36.08 -2.24
CA SER A 129 -7.99 -37.05 -1.14
C SER A 129 -9.42 -37.49 -0.78
N SER A 130 -10.44 -37.08 -1.52
CA SER A 130 -11.84 -37.46 -1.25
C SER A 130 -12.23 -38.75 -1.98
N ASP A 131 -13.03 -39.59 -1.30
CA ASP A 131 -13.53 -40.87 -1.83
C ASP A 131 -14.42 -40.70 -3.08
N ALA A 132 -15.18 -39.60 -3.13
CA ALA A 132 -15.97 -39.20 -4.27
C ALA A 132 -15.41 -37.92 -4.88
N GLN A 133 -15.22 -37.93 -6.19
CA GLN A 133 -14.80 -36.78 -6.99
C GLN A 133 -15.85 -36.58 -8.06
N THR A 134 -16.45 -35.39 -8.13
CA THR A 134 -17.42 -35.04 -9.17
C THR A 134 -16.76 -34.06 -10.12
N ILE A 135 -16.39 -34.54 -11.30
CA ILE A 135 -15.95 -33.69 -12.41
C ILE A 135 -17.18 -33.43 -13.28
N THR A 136 -17.67 -32.19 -13.26
CA THR A 136 -18.80 -31.78 -14.10
C THR A 136 -18.22 -31.09 -15.34
N HIS A 137 -18.57 -31.59 -16.53
CA HIS A 137 -18.27 -30.90 -17.80
C HIS A 137 -19.57 -30.25 -18.29
N SER A 138 -19.48 -29.01 -18.77
CA SER A 138 -20.58 -28.26 -19.39
C SER A 138 -20.71 -28.55 -20.88
#